data_AF-W1YQQ7-F1
#
_entry.id   AF-W1YQQ7-F1
#
_cell.length_a   1.000
_cell.length_b   1.000
_cell.length_c   1.000
_cell.angle_alpha   90.00
_cell.angle_beta   90.00
_cell.angle_gamma   90.00
#
_symmetry.space_group_name_H-M   'P 1'
#
loop_
_entity.id
_entity.type
_entity.pdbx_description
1 polymer ?
#
loop_
_entity_poly.entity_id
_entity_poly.type
_entity_poly.pdbx_seq_one_letter_code
_entity_poly.pdbx_strand_id
1 'polypeptide(L)' 'KEQQTIFGRDKQTGAPLGMQHEHDVPDYASDPEGKVIALDSHIRLANPRTPESESSLMLRRGYSYSLGVTN' A
#
# COMPACT_ATOMS: atom_id res chain seq x y z
N LYS A 1 -7.10 -12.88 2.37
CA LYS A 1 -7.48 -11.77 3.29
C LYS A 1 -6.23 -11.14 3.90
N GLU A 2 -5.37 -11.92 4.56
CA GLU A 2 -4.12 -11.44 5.18
C GLU A 2 -3.19 -10.66 4.23
N GLN A 3 -2.89 -11.20 3.04
CA GLN A 3 -2.03 -10.48 2.05
C GLN A 3 -2.56 -9.08 1.71
N GLN A 4 -3.88 -8.92 1.57
CA GLN A 4 -4.49 -7.63 1.27
C GLN A 4 -4.41 -6.68 2.47
N THR A 5 -4.55 -7.18 3.70
CA THR A 5 -4.37 -6.39 4.92
C THR A 5 -2.93 -5.92 5.08
N ILE A 6 -1.95 -6.80 4.84
CA ILE A 6 -0.52 -6.47 4.89
C ILE A 6 -0.18 -5.34 3.90
N PHE A 7 -0.67 -5.42 2.66
CA PHE A 7 -0.39 -4.40 1.67
C PHE A 7 -1.29 -3.15 1.79
N GLY A 8 -2.53 -3.29 2.27
CA GLY A 8 -3.53 -2.22 2.28
C GLY A 8 -4.26 -1.99 0.94
N ARG A 9 -4.13 -2.92 -0.01
CA ARG A 9 -4.79 -2.88 -1.34
C ARG A 9 -5.50 -4.19 -1.65
N ASP A 10 -6.54 -4.09 -2.47
CA ASP A 10 -7.21 -5.23 -3.06
C ASP A 10 -6.27 -5.95 -4.05
N LYS A 11 -6.21 -7.28 -3.97
CA LYS A 11 -5.23 -8.06 -4.73
C LYS A 11 -5.60 -8.18 -6.21
N GLN A 12 -6.89 -8.15 -6.53
CA GLN A 12 -7.39 -8.36 -7.89
C GLN A 12 -7.38 -7.06 -8.70
N THR A 13 -7.84 -5.97 -8.08
CA THR A 13 -8.04 -4.67 -8.74
C THR A 13 -6.87 -3.73 -8.52
N GLY A 14 -6.05 -3.96 -7.49
CA GLY A 14 -5.02 -3.03 -7.06
C GLY A 14 -5.58 -1.78 -6.39
N ALA A 15 -6.89 -1.61 -6.27
CA ALA A 15 -7.50 -0.47 -5.59
C ALA A 15 -7.11 -0.44 -4.10
N PRO A 16 -7.03 0.74 -3.47
CA PRO A 16 -7.03 0.80 -2.01
C PRO A 16 -8.22 0.03 -1.44
N LEU A 17 -8.06 -0.60 -0.28
CA LEU A 17 -9.16 -1.35 0.34
C LEU A 17 -10.38 -0.44 0.53
N GLY A 18 -11.56 -0.92 0.13
CA GLY A 18 -12.81 -0.16 0.17
C GLY A 18 -13.06 0.77 -1.03
N MET A 19 -12.13 0.85 -1.97
CA MET A 19 -12.24 1.65 -3.21
C MET A 19 -12.37 0.77 -4.45
N GLN A 20 -12.57 1.39 -5.62
CA GLN A 20 -12.93 0.66 -6.86
C GLN A 20 -11.83 0.67 -7.91
N HIS A 21 -11.06 1.75 -8.02
CA HIS A 21 -10.05 1.91 -9.06
C HIS A 21 -8.63 1.86 -8.50
N GLU A 22 -7.71 1.31 -9.29
CA GLU A 22 -6.30 1.16 -8.92
C GLU A 22 -5.63 2.49 -8.51
N HIS A 23 -6.01 3.57 -9.22
CA HIS A 23 -5.46 4.92 -9.02
C HIS A 23 -6.23 5.75 -8.00
N ASP A 24 -7.24 5.17 -7.33
CA ASP A 24 -7.93 5.87 -6.26
C ASP A 24 -6.95 6.22 -5.14
N VAL A 25 -7.13 7.41 -4.57
CA VAL A 25 -6.30 7.93 -3.48
C VAL A 25 -6.99 7.63 -2.15
N PRO A 26 -6.38 6.83 -1.26
CA PRO A 26 -6.98 6.55 0.04
C PRO A 26 -7.01 7.83 0.91
N ASP A 27 -8.17 8.08 1.52
CA ASP A 27 -8.34 9.15 2.51
C ASP A 27 -8.09 8.59 3.92
N TYR A 28 -6.85 8.69 4.39
CA TYR A 28 -6.48 8.23 5.73
C TYR A 28 -7.04 9.10 6.87
N ALA A 29 -7.44 10.35 6.59
CA ALA A 29 -8.05 11.22 7.60
C ALA A 29 -9.47 10.75 7.95
N SER A 30 -10.18 10.17 6.97
CA SER A 30 -11.48 9.53 7.18
C SER A 30 -11.42 8.19 7.93
N ASP A 31 -10.25 7.55 7.99
CA ASP A 31 -10.01 6.27 8.68
C ASP A 31 -8.88 6.39 9.73
N PRO A 32 -9.06 7.17 10.81
CA PRO A 32 -8.02 7.41 11.81
C PRO A 32 -7.69 6.15 12.63
N GLU A 33 -8.64 5.23 12.78
CA GLU A 33 -8.46 3.96 13.51
C GLU A 33 -7.87 2.84 12.63
N GLY A 34 -7.77 3.04 11.31
CA GLY A 34 -7.23 2.03 10.38
C GLY A 34 -8.12 0.80 10.22
N LYS A 35 -9.44 0.96 10.28
CA LYS A 35 -10.42 -0.12 10.14
C LYS A 35 -10.51 -0.64 8.71
N VAL A 36 -10.27 0.22 7.72
CA VAL A 36 -10.30 -0.13 6.30
C VAL A 36 -8.88 -0.43 5.80
N ILE A 37 -7.96 0.49 6.07
CA ILE A 37 -6.53 0.32 5.75
C ILE A 37 -5.76 0.35 7.07
N ALA A 38 -5.25 -0.82 7.45
CA ALA A 38 -4.55 -1.00 8.72
C ALA A 38 -3.40 0.00 8.91
N LEU A 39 -3.22 0.48 10.14
CA LEU A 39 -2.19 1.47 10.49
C LEU A 39 -0.77 0.96 10.20
N ASP A 40 -0.56 -0.35 10.29
CA ASP A 40 0.68 -1.06 10.02
C ASP A 40 0.79 -1.61 8.60
N SER A 41 -0.16 -1.28 7.71
CA SER A 41 -0.10 -1.70 6.32
C SER A 41 1.05 -1.02 5.57
N HIS A 42 1.64 -1.75 4.62
CA HIS A 42 2.80 -1.30 3.88
C HIS A 42 2.59 0.07 3.21
N ILE A 43 1.45 0.29 2.55
CA ILE A 43 1.18 1.55 1.84
C ILE A 43 1.04 2.75 2.79
N ARG A 44 0.50 2.54 4.00
CA ARG A 44 0.22 3.60 4.96
C ARG A 44 1.47 3.98 5.74
N LEU A 45 2.32 3.00 6.06
CA LEU A 45 3.65 3.24 6.61
C LEU A 45 4.59 3.88 5.59
N ALA A 46 4.57 3.43 4.33
CA ALA A 46 5.45 3.95 3.29
C ALA A 46 5.11 5.40 2.89
N ASN A 47 3.82 5.76 2.89
CA ASN A 47 3.37 7.11 2.62
C ASN A 47 2.07 7.40 3.41
N PRO A 48 2.17 8.08 4.57
CA PRO A 48 1.03 8.52 5.36
C PRO A 48 0.17 9.62 4.70
N ARG A 49 0.58 10.15 3.55
CA ARG A 49 -0.13 11.18 2.76
C ARG A 49 -0.45 12.46 3.54
N THR A 50 0.48 12.87 4.41
CA THR A 50 0.44 14.19 5.04
C THR A 50 1.35 15.17 4.29
N PRO A 51 1.15 16.49 4.41
CA PRO A 51 2.02 17.48 3.78
C PRO A 51 3.50 17.28 4.12
N GLU A 52 3.81 16.82 5.33
CA GLU A 52 5.18 16.56 5.79
C GLU A 52 5.82 15.38 5.05
N SER A 53 5.03 14.36 4.70
CA SER A 53 5.49 13.16 3.99
C SER A 53 5.73 13.38 2.49
N GLU A 54 5.35 14.53 1.92
CA GLU A 54 5.63 14.81 0.51
C GLU A 54 7.14 14.84 0.22
N SER A 55 7.94 15.24 1.21
CA SER A 55 9.40 15.28 1.11
C SER A 55 10.07 13.90 1.02
N SER A 56 9.38 12.82 1.42
CA SER A 56 9.92 11.45 1.43
C SER A 56 9.53 10.63 0.20
N LEU A 57 8.90 11.26 -0.81
CA LEU A 57 8.52 10.58 -2.05
C LEU A 57 9.76 10.10 -2.83
N MET A 58 9.63 8.92 -3.44
CA MET A 58 10.69 8.30 -4.24
C MET A 58 10.13 7.63 -5.49
N LEU A 59 10.92 7.62 -6.57
CA LEU A 59 10.62 6.87 -7.77
C LEU A 59 11.10 5.42 -7.64
N ARG A 60 10.17 4.47 -7.56
CA ARG A 60 10.49 3.04 -7.46
C ARG A 60 10.69 2.43 -8.86
N ARG A 61 11.79 1.71 -9.06
CA ARG A 61 12.11 0.98 -10.31
C ARG A 61 12.72 -0.40 -10.04
N GLY A 62 12.01 -1.20 -9.24
CA GLY A 62 12.42 -2.55 -8.88
C GLY A 62 12.14 -3.58 -9.97
N TYR A 63 12.87 -4.71 -9.93
CA TYR A 63 12.69 -5.86 -10.81
C TYR A 63 12.49 -7.13 -9.98
N SER A 64 11.69 -8.08 -10.47
CA SER A 64 11.57 -9.42 -9.88
C SER A 64 12.80 -10.26 -10.21
N TYR A 65 13.27 -11.09 -9.28
CA TYR A 65 14.39 -12.00 -9.49
C TYR A 65 14.02 -13.44 -9.06
N SER A 66 14.62 -14.42 -9.72
CA SER A 66 14.53 -15.85 -9.38
C SER A 66 15.85 -16.52 -9.77
N LEU A 67 16.59 -17.03 -8.79
CA LEU A 67 17.97 -17.54 -8.97
C LEU A 67 18.04 -19.08 -9.01
N GLY A 68 16.90 -19.77 -8.84
CA GLY A 68 16.86 -21.23 -8.76
C GLY A 68 17.51 -21.80 -7.48
N VAL A 69 17.67 -23.11 -7.44
CA VAL A 69 18.37 -23.84 -6.38
C VAL A 69 19.44 -24.70 -7.04
N THR A 70 20.69 -24.49 -6.67
CA THR A 70 21.81 -25.36 -7.04
C THR A 70 21.90 -26.48 -6.01
N ASN A 71 21.78 -27.74 -6.43
CA ASN A 71 22.07 -28.92 -5.60
C ASN A 71 23.57 -29.20 -5.55
#